data_AF-A0A9E1XPR1-F1
#
_entry.id   AF-A0A9E1XPR1-F1
#
_cell.length_a   1.000
_cell.length_b   1.000
_cell.length_c   1.000
_cell.angle_alpha   90.00
_cell.angle_beta   90.00
_cell.angle_gamma   90.00
#
_symmetry.space_group_name_H-M   'P 1'
#
loop_
_entity.id
_entity.type
_entity.pdbx_description
1 polymer ?
#
loop_
_entity_poly.entity_id
_entity_poly.type
_entity_poly.pdbx_seq_one_letter_code
_entity_poly.pdbx_strand_id
1 'polypeptide(L)' 'MRVGCAERVIETPLFVELYGYGPFLGRRNRGVRDPLRCRAASFDDDDQRVLILANDLVTMSRSGAWEIRQGIAGKANIA' A
#
# COMPACT_ATOMS: atom_id res chain seq x y z
N MET A 1 24.75 -3.91 5.81
CA MET A 1 23.46 -4.02 5.11
C MET A 1 22.46 -4.82 5.93
N ARG A 2 21.39 -4.17 6.39
CA ARG A 2 20.26 -4.76 7.12
C ARG A 2 19.04 -4.76 6.20
N VAL A 3 18.29 -5.86 6.21
CA VAL A 3 17.08 -6.02 5.40
C VAL A 3 15.93 -6.42 6.30
N GLY A 4 14.77 -5.81 6.10
CA GLY A 4 13.54 -6.13 6.80
C GLY A 4 12.37 -6.25 5.85
N CYS A 5 11.48 -7.20 6.09
CA CYS A 5 10.25 -7.36 5.33
C CYS A 5 9.04 -7.42 6.25
N ALA A 6 7.93 -6.85 5.80
CA ALA A 6 6.66 -6.91 6.49
C ALA A 6 5.52 -7.02 5.47
N GLU A 7 4.41 -7.59 5.91
CA GLU A 7 3.18 -7.68 5.13
C GLU A 7 1.98 -7.40 6.01
N ARG A 8 0.96 -6.75 5.45
CA ARG A 8 -0.33 -6.57 6.10
C ARG A 8 -1.46 -6.66 5.10
N VAL A 9 -2.57 -7.27 5.52
CA VAL A 9 -3.83 -7.27 4.76
C VAL A 9 -4.42 -5.85 4.73
N ILE A 10 -4.83 -5.42 3.54
CA ILE A 10 -5.61 -4.20 3.33
C ILE A 10 -7.08 -4.56 3.49
N GLU A 11 -7.75 -3.91 4.43
CA GLU A 11 -9.18 -4.13 4.64
C GLU A 11 -9.98 -3.60 3.44
N THR A 12 -10.81 -4.46 2.87
CA THR A 12 -11.64 -4.13 1.70
C THR A 12 -13.10 -4.08 2.13
N PRO A 13 -13.73 -2.90 2.18
CA PRO A 13 -15.12 -2.79 2.58
C PRO A 13 -16.04 -3.49 1.60
N LEU A 14 -17.08 -4.14 2.12
CA LEU A 14 -18.14 -4.70 1.29
C LEU A 14 -18.91 -3.58 0.58
N PHE A 15 -19.47 -3.91 -0.58
CA PHE A 15 -20.31 -3.07 -1.41
C PHE A 15 -19.67 -1.82 -2.03
N VAL A 16 -18.38 -1.56 -1.79
CA VAL A 16 -17.58 -0.58 -2.54
C VAL A 16 -17.46 -1.00 -4.00
N GLU A 17 -17.51 -0.03 -4.92
CA GLU A 17 -17.37 -0.29 -6.35
C GLU A 17 -15.94 -0.70 -6.70
N LEU A 18 -15.81 -1.73 -7.54
CA LEU A 18 -14.52 -2.25 -7.98
C LEU A 18 -13.86 -1.30 -8.97
N TYR A 19 -12.61 -0.94 -8.70
CA TYR A 19 -11.83 -0.07 -9.56
C TYR A 19 -11.17 -0.84 -10.73
N GLY A 20 -10.94 -0.14 -11.86
CA GLY A 20 -10.19 -0.65 -13.01
C GLY A 20 -11.04 -1.14 -14.18
N TYR A 21 -12.35 -1.27 -14.02
CA TYR A 21 -13.26 -1.75 -15.08
C TYR A 21 -13.97 -0.65 -15.88
N GLY A 22 -13.74 0.62 -15.54
CA GLY A 22 -14.50 1.75 -16.09
C GLY A 22 -15.77 2.06 -15.27
N PRO A 23 -16.41 3.21 -15.52
CA PRO A 23 -17.47 3.73 -14.67
C PRO A 23 -18.81 3.01 -14.88
N PHE A 24 -19.67 3.04 -13.85
CA PHE A 24 -21.11 2.71 -13.90
C PHE A 24 -21.48 1.25 -14.21
N LEU A 25 -20.61 0.29 -13.94
CA LEU A 25 -20.93 -1.13 -14.15
C LEU A 25 -21.64 -1.77 -12.96
N GLY A 26 -21.82 -1.04 -11.85
CA GLY A 26 -22.50 -1.54 -10.65
C GLY A 26 -21.77 -2.72 -9.99
N ARG A 27 -20.50 -2.94 -10.35
CA ARG A 27 -19.67 -4.04 -9.87
C ARG A 27 -19.17 -3.71 -8.48
N ARG A 28 -19.84 -4.27 -7.48
CA ARG A 28 -19.54 -4.01 -6.08
C ARG A 28 -18.86 -5.22 -5.45
N ASN A 29 -17.98 -4.95 -4.49
CA ASN A 29 -17.38 -5.98 -3.65
C ASN A 29 -18.49 -6.78 -2.92
N ARG A 30 -18.58 -8.09 -3.19
CA ARG A 30 -19.52 -9.01 -2.52
C ARG A 30 -18.81 -9.97 -1.57
N GLY A 31 -17.49 -9.88 -1.47
CA GLY A 31 -16.66 -10.80 -0.71
C GLY A 31 -15.24 -10.78 -1.24
N VAL A 32 -14.32 -11.22 -0.38
CA VAL A 32 -12.88 -11.29 -0.67
C VAL A 32 -12.53 -12.75 -0.94
N ARG A 33 -12.13 -13.06 -2.18
CA ARG A 33 -11.59 -14.40 -2.49
C ARG A 33 -10.15 -14.51 -1.99
N ASP A 34 -9.32 -13.54 -2.38
CA ASP A 34 -7.92 -13.44 -2.00
C ASP A 34 -7.70 -12.05 -1.36
N PRO A 35 -7.07 -11.96 -0.18
CA PRO A 35 -6.87 -10.68 0.49
C PRO A 35 -5.89 -9.80 -0.28
N LEU A 36 -6.22 -8.51 -0.42
CA LEU A 36 -5.28 -7.51 -0.89
C LEU A 36 -4.24 -7.26 0.20
N ARG A 37 -2.97 -7.11 -0.18
CA ARG A 37 -1.86 -6.93 0.78
C ARG A 37 -1.04 -5.68 0.46
N CYS A 38 -0.54 -5.06 1.52
CA CYS A 38 0.58 -4.14 1.48
C CYS A 38 1.81 -4.88 1.95
N ARG A 39 2.85 -4.91 1.12
CA ARG A 39 4.13 -5.54 1.37
C ARG A 39 5.21 -4.47 1.43
N ALA A 40 6.10 -4.57 2.40
CA ALA A 40 7.19 -3.63 2.61
C ALA A 40 8.53 -4.37 2.61
N ALA A 41 9.52 -3.81 1.93
CA ALA A 41 10.91 -4.22 2.00
C ALA A 41 11.78 -3.01 2.35
N SER A 42 12.53 -3.11 3.44
CA SER A 42 13.45 -2.09 3.92
C SER A 42 14.87 -2.57 3.68
N PHE A 43 15.71 -1.69 3.12
CA PHE A 43 17.13 -1.90 2.91
C PHE A 43 17.88 -0.76 3.59
N ASP A 44 18.86 -1.09 4.42
CA ASP A 44 19.62 -0.13 5.20
C ASP A 44 21.10 -0.48 5.14
N ASP A 45 21.94 0.45 4.71
CA ASP A 45 23.39 0.30 4.61
C ASP A 45 24.16 1.06 5.69
N ASP A 46 23.49 1.42 6.78
CA ASP A 46 23.93 2.26 7.89
C ASP A 46 23.98 3.78 7.61
N ASP A 47 24.15 4.21 6.35
CA ASP A 47 24.10 5.62 5.94
C ASP A 47 22.72 6.04 5.43
N GLN A 48 22.07 5.16 4.68
CA GLN A 48 20.77 5.39 4.08
C GLN A 48 19.82 4.22 4.32
N ARG A 49 18.53 4.54 4.33
CA ARG A 49 17.47 3.55 4.33
C ARG A 49 16.51 3.80 3.18
N VAL A 50 16.24 2.75 2.43
CA VAL A 50 15.25 2.73 1.35
C VAL A 50 14.11 1.80 1.75
N LEU A 51 12.88 2.29 1.62
CA LEU A 51 11.67 1.50 1.82
C LEU A 51 10.91 1.36 0.50
N ILE A 52 10.66 0.13 0.10
CA ILE A 52 9.83 -0.21 -1.06
C ILE A 52 8.49 -0.73 -0.53
N LEU A 53 7.40 -0.10 -0.95
CA LEU A 53 6.04 -0.53 -0.66
C LEU A 53 5.37 -1.05 -1.94
N ALA A 54 4.87 -2.27 -1.90
CA ALA A 54 4.10 -2.89 -2.96
C ALA A 54 2.68 -3.17 -2.44
N ASN A 55 1.68 -2.59 -3.09
CA ASN A 55 0.28 -2.75 -2.72
C ASN A 55 -0.45 -3.52 -3.83
N ASP A 56 -1.35 -4.44 -3.45
CA ASP A 56 -2.27 -5.09 -4.37
C ASP A 56 -3.44 -4.15 -4.74
N LEU A 57 -3.11 -2.94 -5.19
CA LEU A 57 -4.03 -1.90 -5.61
C LEU A 57 -3.72 -1.52 -7.07
N VAL A 58 -4.74 -1.12 -7.82
CA VAL A 58 -4.56 -0.70 -9.21
C VAL A 58 -3.83 0.65 -9.30
N THR A 59 -4.10 1.56 -8.36
CA THR A 59 -3.48 2.89 -8.31
C THR A 59 -3.64 3.50 -6.92
N MET A 60 -2.92 4.58 -6.67
CA MET A 60 -3.10 5.47 -5.53
C MET A 60 -3.00 6.92 -5.98
N SER A 61 -3.71 7.82 -5.31
CA SER A 61 -3.57 9.25 -5.58
C SER A 61 -2.18 9.72 -5.17
N ARG A 62 -1.63 10.69 -5.91
CA ARG A 62 -0.34 11.32 -5.59
C ARG A 62 -0.34 11.93 -4.19
N SER A 63 -1.43 12.58 -3.79
CA SER A 63 -1.58 13.17 -2.46
C SER A 63 -1.58 12.10 -1.36
N GLY A 64 -2.30 10.98 -1.56
CA GLY A 64 -2.30 9.88 -0.60
C GLY A 64 -0.94 9.21 -0.47
N ALA A 65 -0.22 9.01 -1.58
CA ALA A 65 1.15 8.52 -1.55
C ALA A 65 2.09 9.45 -0.77
N TRP A 66 1.93 10.76 -0.95
CA TRP A 66 2.72 11.77 -0.23
C TRP A 66 2.43 11.77 1.26
N GLU A 67 1.17 11.74 1.66
CA GLU A 67 0.76 11.70 3.06
C GLU A 67 1.33 10.47 3.78
N ILE A 68 1.26 9.30 3.14
CA ILE A 68 1.84 8.06 3.67
C ILE A 68 3.36 8.21 3.83
N ARG A 69 4.06 8.76 2.81
CA ARG A 69 5.51 9.00 2.89
C ARG A 69 5.86 9.90 4.07
N GLN A 70 5.16 11.03 4.24
CA GLN A 70 5.41 11.94 5.36
C GLN A 70 5.15 11.27 6.72
N GLY A 71 4.09 10.48 6.82
CA GLY A 71 3.77 9.71 8.04
C GLY A 71 4.82 8.66 8.39
N ILE A 72 5.43 8.01 7.39
CA ILE A 72 6.54 7.06 7.59
C ILE A 72 7.81 7.81 7.99
N ALA A 73 8.13 8.90 7.29
CA ALA A 73 9.33 9.69 7.56
C ALA A 73 9.38 10.19 9.00
N GLY A 74 8.26 10.72 9.51
CA GLY A 74 8.14 11.21 10.88
C GLY A 74 8.22 10.13 11.96
N LYS A 75 8.05 8.84 11.63
CA LYS A 75 8.10 7.72 12.58
C LYS A 75 9.39 6.90 12.50
N ALA A 76 10.04 6.90 11.34
CA ALA A 76 11.14 5.99 11.04
C ALA A 76 12.48 6.71 10.77
N ASN A 77 12.54 8.04 10.86
CA ASN A 77 13.71 8.85 10.50
C ASN A 77 14.27 8.53 9.10
N ILE A 78 13.38 8.32 8.14
CA ILE A 78 13.72 8.04 6.73
C ILE A 78 13.23 9.23 5.90
N ALA A 79 14.07 9.83 5.05
CA ALA A 79 13.72 11.01 4.23
C ALA A 79 13.03 10.65 2.89
#